data_AF-A0A4Z0Q0I6-F1
#
_entry.id   AF-A0A4Z0Q0I6-F1
#
_cell.length_a   1.000
_cell.length_b   1.000
_cell.length_c   1.000
_cell.angle_alpha   90.00
_cell.angle_beta   90.00
_cell.angle_gamma   90.00
#
_symmetry.space_group_name_H-M   'P 1'
#
loop_
_entity.id
_entity.type
_entity.pdbx_description
1 polymer ?
#
loop_
_entity_poly.entity_id
_entity_poly.type
_entity_poly.pdbx_seq_one_letter_code
_entity_poly.pdbx_strand_id
1 'polypeptide(L)'
;MNPPRFQPGQCIVCVGTFPDGNPAIPRPQRGQLYHVTGLRYSTRFRQWGVRLAEFAPEYSYGEESFAPMEELSEGEFRKLLAETWVVVEQ
;
A
#
# COMPACT_ATOMS: atom_id res chain seq x y z
N MET A 1 12.95 3.45 -17.97
CA MET A 1 12.18 3.67 -16.72
C MET A 1 10.81 3.08 -16.96
N ASN A 2 10.32 2.18 -16.11
CA ASN A 2 8.96 1.67 -16.25
C ASN A 2 7.98 2.77 -15.81
N PRO A 3 6.82 2.90 -16.48
CA PRO A 3 5.77 3.79 -16.02
C PRO A 3 5.29 3.38 -14.60
N PRO A 4 4.73 4.31 -13.82
CA PRO A 4 4.13 3.95 -12.53
C PRO A 4 2.97 2.97 -12.74
N ARG A 5 2.78 2.07 -11.77
CA ARG A 5 1.69 1.08 -11.79
C ARG A 5 0.34 1.69 -11.42
N PHE A 6 0.35 2.77 -10.63
CA PHE A 6 -0.87 3.38 -10.10
C PHE A 6 -1.10 4.79 -10.61
N GLN A 7 -2.28 5.35 -10.31
CA GLN A 7 -2.66 6.72 -10.64
C GLN A 7 -3.27 7.44 -9.43
N PRO A 8 -3.11 8.78 -9.31
CA PRO A 8 -3.83 9.55 -8.30
C PRO A 8 -5.35 9.35 -8.41
N GLY A 9 -6.02 9.21 -7.26
CA GLY A 9 -7.44 8.89 -7.14
C GLY A 9 -7.76 7.39 -7.15
N GLN A 10 -6.79 6.52 -7.47
CA GLN A 10 -7.00 5.08 -7.48
C GLN A 10 -7.09 4.49 -6.07
N CYS A 11 -7.96 3.51 -5.89
CA CYS A 11 -8.04 2.69 -4.68
C CYS A 11 -7.17 1.43 -4.81
N ILE A 12 -6.29 1.21 -3.83
CA ILE A 12 -5.33 0.11 -3.82
C ILE A 12 -5.37 -0.62 -2.48
N VAL A 13 -4.97 -1.90 -2.47
CA VAL A 13 -4.83 -2.70 -1.26
C VAL A 13 -3.36 -2.90 -0.96
N CYS A 14 -2.99 -2.75 0.31
CA CYS A 14 -1.65 -3.14 0.76
C CYS A 14 -1.55 -4.68 0.77
N VAL A 15 -0.66 -5.22 -0.07
CA VAL A 15 -0.38 -6.66 -0.17
C VAL A 15 1.05 -6.98 0.30
N GLY A 16 1.84 -5.97 0.63
CA GLY A 16 3.18 -6.15 1.20
C GLY A 16 3.15 -6.26 2.72
N THR A 17 4.29 -6.63 3.29
CA THR A 17 4.58 -6.49 4.72
C THR A 17 5.73 -5.51 4.89
N PHE A 18 5.57 -4.51 5.73
CA PHE A 18 6.61 -3.52 6.00
C PHE A 18 7.42 -3.97 7.23
N PRO A 19 8.75 -4.13 7.12
CA PRO A 19 9.57 -4.52 8.26
C PRO A 19 9.50 -3.49 9.39
N ASP A 20 9.87 -3.89 10.61
CA ASP A 20 10.02 -2.96 11.73
C ASP A 20 11.14 -1.96 11.43
N GLY A 21 10.72 -0.71 11.24
CA GLY A 21 11.57 0.42 10.86
C GLY A 21 11.36 1.61 11.79
N ASN A 22 11.61 2.82 11.29
CA ASN A 22 11.39 4.03 12.07
C ASN A 22 9.92 4.14 12.53
N PRO A 23 9.63 4.14 13.84
CA PRO A 23 8.26 4.18 14.35
C PRO A 23 7.53 5.50 14.04
N ALA A 24 8.26 6.56 13.67
CA ALA A 24 7.68 7.83 13.27
C ALA A 24 7.07 7.80 11.86
N ILE A 25 7.31 6.75 11.06
CA ILE A 25 6.73 6.61 9.73
C ILE A 25 5.52 5.68 9.85
N PRO A 26 4.29 6.17 9.60
CA PRO A 26 3.10 5.32 9.63
C PRO A 26 3.23 4.24 8.55
N ARG A 27 2.76 3.03 8.86
CA ARG A 27 2.92 1.86 7.99
C ARG A 27 1.57 1.43 7.42
N PRO A 28 1.47 1.24 6.09
CA PRO A 28 0.29 0.63 5.51
C PRO A 28 0.13 -0.80 6.04
N GLN A 29 -1.03 -1.09 6.62
CA GLN A 29 -1.39 -2.40 7.12
C GLN A 29 -1.78 -3.29 5.95
N ARG A 30 -1.21 -4.51 5.92
CA ARG A 30 -1.58 -5.53 4.94
C ARG A 30 -3.08 -5.80 4.98
N GLY A 31 -3.73 -5.84 3.82
CA GLY A 31 -5.16 -6.05 3.64
C GLY A 31 -6.02 -4.81 3.77
N GLN A 32 -5.47 -3.68 4.23
CA GLN A 32 -6.20 -2.41 4.27
C GLN A 32 -6.21 -1.73 2.90
N LEU A 33 -7.32 -1.04 2.62
CA LEU A 33 -7.54 -0.20 1.45
C LEU A 33 -6.96 1.20 1.67
N TYR A 34 -6.37 1.77 0.62
CA TYR A 34 -5.78 3.10 0.60
C TYR A 34 -6.09 3.83 -0.71
N HIS A 35 -6.10 5.16 -0.66
CA HIS A 35 -6.28 6.00 -1.84
C HIS A 35 -4.97 6.66 -2.25
N VAL A 36 -4.61 6.54 -3.53
CA VAL A 36 -3.41 7.18 -4.07
C VAL A 36 -3.64 8.69 -4.21
N THR A 37 -2.83 9.51 -3.56
CA THR A 37 -2.86 10.98 -3.73
C THR A 37 -1.80 11.48 -4.69
N GLY A 38 -0.74 10.70 -4.90
CA GLY A 38 0.36 11.10 -5.75
C GLY A 38 1.40 10.00 -5.91
N LEU A 39 2.32 10.22 -6.85
CA LEU A 39 3.38 9.29 -7.18
C LEU A 39 4.71 10.04 -7.11
N ARG A 40 5.75 9.36 -6.65
CA ARG A 40 7.10 9.93 -6.56
C ARG A 40 8.12 8.91 -7.05
N TYR A 41 8.89 9.26 -8.05
CA TYR A 41 10.02 8.43 -8.47
C TYR A 41 11.19 8.60 -7.49
N SER A 42 11.69 7.48 -6.95
CA SER A 42 12.92 7.44 -6.16
C SER A 42 14.09 7.13 -7.07
N THR A 43 14.98 8.11 -7.28
CA THR A 43 16.22 7.89 -8.05
C THR A 43 17.18 6.94 -7.35
N ARG A 44 17.15 6.91 -6.00
CA ARG A 44 17.98 6.02 -5.17
C ARG A 44 17.63 4.55 -5.37
N PHE A 45 16.33 4.23 -5.34
CA PHE A 45 15.83 2.86 -5.48
C PHE A 45 15.42 2.52 -6.91
N ARG A 46 15.49 3.50 -7.82
CA ARG A 46 15.07 3.42 -9.23
C ARG A 46 13.63 2.92 -9.43
N GLN A 47 12.76 3.17 -8.47
CA GLN A 47 11.37 2.71 -8.46
C GLN A 47 10.40 3.85 -8.16
N TRP A 48 9.15 3.64 -8.56
CA TRP A 48 8.05 4.52 -8.18
C TRP A 48 7.59 4.21 -6.75
N GLY A 49 7.23 5.26 -6.04
CA GLY A 49 6.57 5.18 -4.75
C GLY A 49 5.20 5.86 -4.79
N VAL A 50 4.30 5.33 -3.99
CA VAL A 50 2.90 5.77 -3.85
C VAL A 50 2.76 6.63 -2.61
N ARG A 51 2.03 7.72 -2.71
CA ARG A 51 1.57 8.52 -1.57
C ARG A 51 0.11 8.18 -1.31
N LEU A 52 -0.23 7.98 -0.04
CA LEU A 52 -1.55 7.53 0.39
C LEU A 52 -2.29 8.68 1.07
N ALA A 53 -3.61 8.77 0.90
CA ALA A 53 -4.43 9.82 1.50
C ALA A 53 -4.52 9.71 3.03
N GLU A 54 -4.41 8.48 3.52
CA GLU A 54 -4.51 8.12 4.92
C GLU A 54 -3.26 8.53 5.71
N PHE A 55 -2.19 8.92 5.03
CA PHE A 55 -0.93 9.36 5.61
C PHE A 55 -0.52 10.74 5.11
N ALA A 56 0.44 11.35 5.81
CA ALA A 56 0.97 12.65 5.43
C ALA A 56 1.69 12.59 4.06
N PRO A 57 1.57 13.63 3.22
CA PRO A 57 2.00 13.62 1.81
C PRO A 57 3.52 13.46 1.62
N GLU A 58 4.32 13.64 2.66
CA GLU A 58 5.76 13.40 2.65
C GLU A 58 6.14 11.92 2.56
N TYR A 59 5.26 11.02 3.02
CA TYR A 59 5.54 9.60 3.04
C TYR A 59 5.25 8.96 1.69
N SER A 60 6.16 8.09 1.24
CA SER A 60 6.05 7.38 -0.02
C SER A 60 6.50 5.94 0.17
N TYR A 61 5.68 5.02 -0.31
CA TYR A 61 5.84 3.58 -0.12
C TYR A 61 6.05 2.92 -1.49
N GLY A 62 6.88 1.88 -1.58
CA GLY A 62 7.16 1.23 -2.86
C GLY A 62 5.90 0.64 -3.50
N GLU A 63 5.72 0.85 -4.81
CA GLU A 63 4.57 0.33 -5.58
C GLU A 63 4.45 -1.20 -5.51
N GLU A 64 5.55 -1.91 -5.26
CA GLU A 64 5.60 -3.37 -5.10
C GLU A 64 4.79 -3.88 -3.90
N SER A 65 4.50 -3.02 -2.92
CA SER A 65 3.76 -3.38 -1.71
C SER A 65 2.23 -3.30 -1.87
N PHE A 66 1.75 -2.90 -3.05
CA PHE A 66 0.34 -2.68 -3.31
C PHE A 66 -0.14 -3.39 -4.57
N ALA A 67 -1.46 -3.61 -4.62
CA ALA A 67 -2.17 -4.09 -5.79
C ALA A 67 -3.43 -3.23 -6.03
N PRO A 68 -3.84 -3.00 -7.29
CA PRO A 68 -5.14 -2.39 -7.57
C PRO A 68 -6.26 -3.26 -6.98
N MET A 69 -7.27 -2.63 -6.38
CA MET A 69 -8.42 -3.38 -5.85
C MET A 69 -9.10 -4.22 -6.94
N GLU A 70 -9.16 -3.70 -8.17
CA GLU A 70 -9.80 -4.34 -9.32
C GLU A 70 -9.05 -5.59 -9.82
N GLU A 71 -7.77 -5.76 -9.48
CA GLU A 71 -6.97 -6.92 -9.86
C GLU A 71 -7.08 -8.08 -8.85
N LEU A 72 -7.69 -7.85 -7.69
CA LEU A 72 -7.89 -8.88 -6.67
C LEU A 72 -9.18 -9.64 -6.94
N SER A 73 -9.11 -10.98 -6.98
CA SER A 73 -10.34 -11.78 -6.94
C SER A 73 -11.06 -11.58 -5.61
N GLU A 74 -12.39 -11.75 -5.60
CA GLU A 74 -13.21 -11.63 -4.38
C GLU A 74 -12.69 -12.54 -3.25
N GLY A 75 -12.17 -13.72 -3.59
CA GLY A 75 -11.59 -14.67 -2.64
C GLY A 75 -10.26 -14.18 -2.04
N GLU A 76 -9.39 -13.54 -2.83
CA GLU A 76 -8.13 -12.96 -2.35
C GLU A 76 -8.38 -11.73 -1.49
N PHE A 77 -9.32 -10.87 -1.91
CA PHE A 77 -9.71 -9.70 -1.15
C PHE A 77 -10.31 -10.09 0.21
N ARG A 78 -11.19 -11.10 0.25
CA ARG A 78 -11.73 -11.63 1.52
C ARG A 78 -10.67 -12.23 2.43
N LYS A 79 -9.69 -12.95 1.88
CA LYS A 79 -8.56 -13.48 2.68
C LYS A 79 -7.74 -12.37 3.30
N LEU A 80 -7.42 -11.33 2.52
CA LEU A 80 -6.68 -10.17 3.00
C LEU A 80 -7.41 -9.42 4.12
N LEU A 81 -8.73 -9.26 4.00
CA LEU A 81 -9.56 -8.69 5.06
C LEU A 81 -9.61 -9.61 6.29
N ALA A 82 -9.75 -10.92 6.12
CA ALA A 82 -9.77 -11.87 7.24
C ALA A 82 -8.44 -11.84 8.02
N GLU A 83 -7.29 -11.77 7.32
CA GLU A 83 -5.96 -11.62 7.93
C GLU A 83 -5.83 -10.35 8.79
N THR A 84 -6.58 -9.30 8.47
CA THR A 84 -6.59 -8.04 9.24
C THR A 84 -7.37 -8.15 10.56
N TRP A 85 -8.28 -9.14 10.67
CA TRP A 85 -9.17 -9.34 11.82
C TRP A 85 -8.74 -10.49 12.75
N VAL A 86 -7.68 -11.26 12.43
CA VAL A 86 -7.14 -12.29 13.33
C VAL A 86 -6.20 -11.69 14.38
N VAL A 87 -6.67 -10.72 15.17
CA VAL A 87 -6.19 -10.46 16.54
C VAL A 87 -7.34 -9.81 17.30
N VAL A 88 -8.14 -10.60 18.02
CA VAL A 88 -8.51 -10.47 19.44
C VAL A 88 -9.56 -11.58 19.71
N GLU A 89 -9.11 -12.81 19.91
CA GLU A 89 -9.81 -13.70 20.84
C GLU A 89 -8.85 -13.98 22.00
N GLN A 90 -9.44 -14.01 23.18
CA GLN A 90 -8.91 -13.73 24.52
C GLN A 90 -7.81 -14.68 25.02
#